data_AF-A0A3M1HA93-F1
#
_entry.id   AF-A0A3M1HA93-F1
#
_cell.length_a   1.000
_cell.length_b   1.000
_cell.length_c   1.000
_cell.angle_alpha   90.00
_cell.angle_beta   90.00
_cell.angle_gamma   90.00
#
_symmetry.space_group_name_H-M   'P 1'
#
loop_
_entity.id
_entity.type
_entity.pdbx_description
1 polymer ?
#
loop_
_entity_poly.entity_id
_entity_poly.type
_entity_poly.pdbx_seq_one_letter_code
_entity_poly.pdbx_strand_id
1 'polypeptide(L)'
;MSVSSVKDVFKLIKEHDVKMIDLRFTDPFGQWHHFSLSTKQVSEDMFEEGFGFDGSSIRGFQRIEESDMILIPDVTTTFLDPFFEVPTLDIICDIYDPITRQPYSRDPRYVAKKAEAYLKQTG
;
A
#
# COMPACT_ATOMS: atom_id res chain seq x y z
N MET A 1 11.21 13.69 9.71
CA MET A 1 9.87 13.73 10.34
C MET A 1 9.30 12.32 10.25
N SER A 2 8.78 11.75 11.34
CA SER A 2 8.09 10.45 11.28
C SER A 2 6.66 10.68 10.81
N VAL A 3 6.27 10.05 9.70
CA VAL A 3 4.88 10.10 9.22
C VAL A 3 4.05 9.18 10.10
N SER A 4 2.96 9.69 10.67
CA SER A 4 2.10 8.93 11.59
C SER A 4 0.62 8.99 11.24
N SER A 5 0.24 9.87 10.32
CA SER A 5 -1.14 10.11 9.91
C SER A 5 -1.23 10.45 8.43
N VAL A 6 -2.43 10.32 7.85
CA VAL A 6 -2.71 10.75 6.47
C VAL A 6 -2.40 12.23 6.28
N LYS A 7 -2.71 13.08 7.27
CA LYS A 7 -2.40 14.52 7.23
C LYS A 7 -0.92 14.80 7.09
N ASP A 8 -0.07 13.99 7.70
CA ASP A 8 1.39 14.11 7.57
C ASP A 8 1.84 13.82 6.14
N VAL A 9 1.22 12.84 5.46
CA VAL A 9 1.47 12.55 4.04
C VAL A 9 1.13 13.77 3.17
N PHE A 10 -0.06 14.35 3.33
CA PHE A 10 -0.46 15.54 2.57
C PHE A 10 0.37 16.78 2.89
N LYS A 11 0.90 16.87 4.10
CA LYS A 11 1.87 17.91 4.46
C LYS A 11 3.17 17.71 3.69
N LEU A 12 3.72 16.50 3.65
CA LEU A 12 4.91 16.19 2.85
C LEU A 12 4.70 16.46 1.36
N ILE A 13 3.52 16.14 0.83
CA ILE A 13 3.18 16.43 -0.57
C ILE A 13 3.34 17.92 -0.88
N LYS A 14 2.85 18.78 0.01
CA LYS A 14 2.95 20.24 -0.15
C LYS A 14 4.37 20.75 0.07
N GLU A 15 5.07 20.25 1.08
CA GLU A 15 6.42 20.70 1.45
C GLU A 15 7.47 20.36 0.40
N HIS A 16 7.35 19.20 -0.25
CA HIS A 16 8.31 18.72 -1.26
C HIS A 16 7.81 18.85 -2.70
N ASP A 17 6.70 19.55 -2.92
CA ASP A 17 6.04 19.72 -4.22
C ASP A 17 5.82 18.40 -4.99
N VAL A 18 5.41 17.37 -4.26
CA VAL A 18 5.22 16.00 -4.77
C VAL A 18 4.11 15.97 -5.80
N LYS A 19 4.39 15.33 -6.94
CA LYS A 19 3.45 15.21 -8.06
C LYS A 19 2.82 13.82 -8.16
N MET A 20 3.51 12.80 -7.64
CA MET A 20 3.12 11.40 -7.74
C MET A 20 3.16 10.71 -6.38
N ILE A 21 2.26 9.75 -6.17
CA ILE A 21 2.33 8.77 -5.09
C ILE A 21 2.51 7.41 -5.75
N ASP A 22 3.52 6.67 -5.33
CA ASP A 22 3.83 5.33 -5.79
C ASP A 22 3.46 4.32 -4.70
N LEU A 23 2.41 3.54 -4.97
CA LEU A 23 1.90 2.54 -4.04
C LEU A 23 2.60 1.23 -4.31
N ARG A 24 3.20 0.63 -3.28
CA ARG A 24 4.05 -0.55 -3.42
C ARG A 24 3.58 -1.71 -2.57
N PHE A 25 3.67 -2.93 -3.10
CA PHE A 25 3.34 -4.16 -2.38
C PHE A 25 4.18 -5.34 -2.90
N THR A 26 4.09 -6.49 -2.23
CA THR A 26 4.85 -7.69 -2.60
C THR A 26 3.94 -8.87 -2.88
N ASP A 27 4.34 -9.73 -3.82
CA ASP A 27 3.67 -11.01 -4.07
C ASP A 27 4.29 -12.17 -3.25
N PRO A 28 3.68 -13.38 -3.24
CA PRO A 28 4.15 -14.51 -2.44
C PRO A 28 5.52 -15.03 -2.83
N PHE A 29 6.05 -14.58 -3.96
CA PHE A 29 7.36 -14.97 -4.48
C PHE A 29 8.42 -13.88 -4.23
N GLY A 30 8.03 -12.77 -3.58
CA GLY A 30 8.92 -11.68 -3.20
C GLY A 30 9.13 -10.64 -4.30
N GLN A 31 8.36 -10.67 -5.39
CA GLN A 31 8.44 -9.59 -6.38
C GLN A 31 7.80 -8.33 -5.79
N TRP A 32 8.51 -7.20 -5.94
CA TRP A 32 8.02 -5.89 -5.56
C TRP A 32 7.22 -5.30 -6.73
N HIS A 33 5.92 -5.14 -6.52
CA HIS A 33 4.98 -4.55 -7.47
C HIS A 33 4.65 -3.13 -7.05
N HIS A 34 4.35 -2.27 -8.01
CA HIS A 34 3.94 -0.89 -7.73
C HIS A 34 3.12 -0.29 -8.86
N PHE A 35 2.36 0.75 -8.54
CA PHE A 35 1.78 1.66 -9.52
C PHE A 35 1.69 3.07 -8.95
N SER A 36 1.74 4.06 -9.84
CA SER A 36 1.77 5.46 -9.45
C SER A 36 0.49 6.19 -9.82
N LEU A 37 0.07 7.12 -8.96
CA LEU A 37 -1.08 8.01 -9.16
C LEU A 37 -0.63 9.46 -9.03
N SER A 38 -1.28 10.37 -9.76
CA SER A 38 -1.04 11.79 -9.54
C SER A 38 -1.61 12.23 -8.19
N THR A 39 -0.88 13.07 -7.45
CA THR A 39 -1.37 13.66 -6.19
C THR A 39 -2.66 14.45 -6.37
N LYS A 40 -3.00 14.87 -7.61
CA LYS A 40 -4.27 15.53 -7.94
C LYS A 40 -5.49 14.59 -7.89
N GLN A 41 -5.28 13.30 -8.02
CA GLN A 41 -6.33 12.29 -8.02
C GLN A 41 -6.55 11.65 -6.64
N VAL A 42 -5.69 11.96 -5.67
CA VAL A 42 -5.68 11.31 -4.36
C VAL A 42 -6.30 12.25 -3.32
N SER A 43 -7.33 11.78 -2.64
CA SER A 43 -7.93 12.44 -1.46
C SER A 43 -7.56 11.72 -0.16
N GLU A 44 -7.78 12.37 0.98
CA GLU A 44 -7.51 11.76 2.30
C GLU A 44 -8.35 10.49 2.52
N ASP A 45 -9.62 10.50 2.08
CA ASP A 45 -10.55 9.37 2.26
C ASP A 45 -10.09 8.10 1.54
N MET A 46 -9.35 8.23 0.43
CA MET A 46 -8.82 7.07 -0.32
C MET A 46 -7.80 6.25 0.48
N PHE A 47 -7.17 6.82 1.51
CA PHE A 47 -6.28 6.06 2.39
C PHE A 47 -7.05 5.10 3.30
N GLU A 48 -8.31 5.40 3.59
CA GLU A 48 -9.20 4.52 4.33
C GLU A 48 -9.97 3.59 3.37
N GLU A 49 -10.52 4.11 2.27
CA GLU A 49 -11.27 3.33 1.28
C GLU A 49 -10.38 2.34 0.52
N GLY A 50 -9.13 2.69 0.26
CA GLY A 50 -8.16 1.88 -0.46
C GLY A 50 -8.13 2.12 -1.97
N PHE A 51 -7.10 1.58 -2.60
CA PHE A 51 -6.84 1.73 -4.04
C PHE A 51 -7.06 0.40 -4.75
N GLY A 52 -8.00 0.37 -5.67
CA GLY A 52 -8.32 -0.84 -6.45
C GLY A 52 -7.19 -1.24 -7.38
N PHE A 53 -6.95 -2.55 -7.50
CA PHE A 53 -6.05 -3.14 -8.50
C PHE A 53 -6.54 -4.54 -8.91
N ASP A 54 -6.09 -4.99 -10.09
CA ASP A 54 -6.37 -6.33 -10.61
C ASP A 54 -5.37 -7.35 -10.05
N GLY A 55 -5.84 -8.14 -9.07
CA GLY A 55 -5.09 -9.22 -8.46
C GLY A 55 -4.90 -10.44 -9.36
N SER A 56 -5.66 -10.61 -10.44
CA SER A 56 -5.47 -11.75 -11.37
C SER A 56 -4.22 -11.61 -12.23
N SER A 57 -3.73 -10.38 -12.38
CA SER A 57 -2.45 -10.07 -13.02
C SER A 57 -1.24 -10.36 -12.12
N ILE A 58 -1.46 -10.72 -10.84
CA ILE A 58 -0.39 -11.02 -9.88
C ILE A 58 -0.27 -12.52 -9.62
N ARG A 59 0.93 -13.06 -9.82
CA ARG A 59 1.19 -14.50 -9.67
C ARG A 59 0.92 -14.96 -8.24
N GLY A 60 0.06 -15.97 -8.09
CA GLY A 60 -0.25 -16.60 -6.79
C GLY A 60 -1.36 -15.90 -5.99
N PHE A 61 -1.93 -14.82 -6.52
CA PHE A 61 -3.12 -14.17 -5.97
C PHE A 61 -4.40 -14.84 -6.51
N GLN A 62 -5.40 -14.04 -6.86
CA GLN A 62 -6.74 -14.49 -7.19
C GLN A 62 -6.85 -15.04 -8.60
N ARG A 63 -7.84 -15.91 -8.81
CA ARG A 63 -8.25 -16.33 -10.15
C ARG A 63 -9.10 -15.21 -10.78
N ILE A 64 -9.24 -15.24 -12.10
CA ILE A 64 -9.93 -14.19 -12.88
C ILE A 64 -11.32 -13.83 -12.31
N GLU A 65 -12.04 -14.81 -11.75
CA GLU A 65 -13.40 -14.66 -11.21
C GLU A 65 -13.49 -13.83 -9.91
N GLU A 66 -12.38 -13.65 -9.19
CA GLU A 66 -12.28 -12.85 -7.95
C GLU A 66 -11.09 -11.88 -8.03
N SER A 67 -10.92 -11.25 -9.19
CA SER A 67 -9.72 -10.49 -9.54
C SER A 67 -9.57 -9.17 -8.79
N ASP A 68 -10.66 -8.46 -8.50
CA ASP A 68 -10.59 -7.15 -7.87
C ASP A 68 -10.09 -7.23 -6.42
N MET A 69 -9.07 -6.44 -6.13
CA MET A 69 -8.46 -6.33 -4.80
C MET A 69 -8.22 -4.86 -4.47
N ILE A 70 -8.00 -4.55 -3.19
CA ILE A 70 -7.69 -3.19 -2.74
C ILE A 70 -6.37 -3.16 -1.97
N LEU A 71 -5.60 -2.10 -2.21
CA LEU A 71 -4.43 -1.74 -1.44
C LEU A 71 -4.81 -0.72 -0.37
N ILE A 72 -4.43 -0.98 0.88
CA ILE A 72 -4.54 -0.05 1.98
C ILE A 72 -3.13 0.46 2.31
N PRO A 73 -2.83 1.76 2.12
CA PRO A 73 -1.49 2.29 2.38
C PRO A 73 -1.18 2.36 3.87
N ASP A 74 0.02 1.90 4.24
CA ASP A 74 0.58 2.09 5.57
C ASP A 74 1.38 3.40 5.60
N VAL A 75 0.73 4.48 6.05
CA VAL A 75 1.31 5.84 6.04
C VAL A 75 2.64 5.92 6.79
N THR A 76 2.89 5.05 7.77
CA THR A 76 4.14 5.04 8.54
C THR A 76 5.36 4.66 7.70
N THR A 77 5.12 4.03 6.55
CA THR A 77 6.15 3.62 5.59
C THR A 77 6.44 4.66 4.53
N THR A 78 5.80 5.83 4.58
CA THR A 78 5.95 6.87 3.56
C THR A 78 7.38 7.41 3.52
N PHE A 79 7.99 7.48 2.34
CA PHE A 79 9.26 8.18 2.11
C PHE A 79 9.31 8.82 0.73
N LEU A 80 10.19 9.82 0.56
CA LEU A 80 10.45 10.44 -0.74
C LEU A 80 11.37 9.53 -1.54
N ASP A 81 10.94 9.13 -2.74
CA ASP A 81 11.76 8.31 -3.62
C ASP A 81 12.96 9.13 -4.12
N PRO A 82 14.21 8.65 -3.92
CA PRO A 82 15.41 9.39 -4.29
C PRO A 82 15.83 9.20 -5.76
N PHE A 83 15.14 8.36 -6.52
CA PHE A 83 15.51 7.92 -7.86
C PHE A 83 14.60 8.49 -8.96
N PHE A 84 13.32 8.75 -8.67
CA PHE A 84 12.43 9.39 -9.64
C PHE A 84 12.81 10.85 -9.90
N GLU A 85 12.87 11.24 -11.18
CA GLU A 85 13.07 12.64 -11.58
C GLU A 85 11.89 13.53 -11.15
N VAL A 86 10.67 13.00 -11.27
CA VAL A 86 9.47 13.67 -10.79
C VAL A 86 9.34 13.41 -9.27
N PRO A 87 9.20 14.44 -8.42
CA PRO A 87 9.02 14.26 -6.99
C PRO A 87 7.87 13.30 -6.65
N THR A 88 8.23 12.18 -6.03
CA THR A 88 7.34 11.03 -5.80
C THR A 88 7.45 10.53 -4.35
N LEU A 89 6.32 10.26 -3.71
CA LEU A 89 6.28 9.57 -2.42
C LEU A 89 5.99 8.10 -2.61
N ASP A 90 6.83 7.24 -2.06
CA ASP A 90 6.60 5.81 -1.99
C ASP A 90 5.85 5.47 -0.71
N ILE A 91 4.83 4.61 -0.81
CA ILE A 91 4.09 4.11 0.35
C ILE A 91 3.85 2.61 0.19
N ILE A 92 4.25 1.84 1.21
CA ILE A 92 4.01 0.40 1.24
C ILE A 92 2.56 0.13 1.64
N CYS A 93 1.92 -0.79 0.93
CA CYS A 93 0.53 -1.15 1.12
C CYS A 93 0.38 -2.59 1.62
N ASP A 94 -0.68 -2.81 2.38
CA ASP A 94 -1.22 -4.14 2.66
C ASP A 94 -2.36 -4.43 1.66
N ILE A 95 -2.65 -5.70 1.41
CA ILE A 95 -3.70 -6.11 0.48
C ILE A 95 -4.94 -6.58 1.24
N TYR A 96 -6.12 -6.13 0.79
CA TYR A 96 -7.40 -6.44 1.40
C TYR A 96 -8.40 -6.92 0.35
N ASP A 97 -9.37 -7.70 0.82
CA ASP A 97 -10.56 -8.08 0.07
C ASP A 97 -11.52 -6.87 -0.02
N PRO A 98 -11.99 -6.50 -1.22
CA PRO A 98 -12.77 -5.27 -1.40
C PRO A 98 -14.18 -5.35 -0.79
N ILE A 99 -14.74 -6.56 -0.62
CA ILE A 99 -16.12 -6.76 -0.16
C ILE A 99 -16.14 -6.91 1.36
N THR A 100 -15.38 -7.87 1.87
CA THR A 100 -15.35 -8.23 3.30
C THR A 100 -14.45 -7.31 4.12
N ARG A 101 -13.59 -6.52 3.46
CA ARG A 101 -12.61 -5.62 4.09
C ARG A 101 -11.64 -6.37 5.01
N GLN A 102 -11.47 -7.67 4.80
CA GLN A 102 -10.52 -8.49 5.55
C GLN A 102 -9.14 -8.47 4.91
N PRO A 103 -8.06 -8.53 5.71
CA PRO A 103 -6.71 -8.65 5.17
C PRO A 103 -6.56 -9.91 4.32
N TYR A 104 -5.89 -9.79 3.19
CA TYR A 104 -5.73 -10.91 2.27
C TYR A 104 -4.76 -11.95 2.83
N SER A 105 -5.24 -13.18 2.97
CA SER A 105 -4.48 -14.24 3.64
C SER A 105 -3.16 -14.61 2.98
N ARG A 106 -3.00 -14.33 1.67
CA ARG A 106 -1.77 -14.60 0.89
C ARG A 106 -0.89 -13.36 0.70
N ASP A 107 -1.25 -12.22 1.28
CA ASP A 107 -0.35 -11.07 1.36
C ASP A 107 0.84 -11.41 2.28
N PRO A 108 2.08 -11.45 1.77
CA PRO A 108 3.26 -11.75 2.58
C PRO A 108 3.43 -10.77 3.76
N ARG A 109 3.10 -9.49 3.57
CA ARG A 109 3.23 -8.47 4.61
C ARG A 109 2.23 -8.74 5.73
N TYR A 110 1.00 -9.13 5.41
CA TYR A 110 0.02 -9.56 6.40
C TYR A 110 0.46 -10.85 7.14
N VAL A 111 1.06 -11.82 6.44
CA VAL A 111 1.63 -13.02 7.08
C VAL A 111 2.73 -12.64 8.09
N ALA A 112 3.62 -11.71 7.74
CA ALA A 112 4.66 -11.23 8.65
C ALA A 112 4.06 -10.54 9.89
N LYS A 113 3.06 -9.66 9.71
CA LYS A 113 2.34 -9.00 10.81
C LYS A 113 1.68 -10.01 11.76
N LYS A 114 1.07 -11.07 11.22
CA LYS A 114 0.50 -12.16 12.03
C LYS A 114 1.56 -12.91 12.83
N ALA A 115 2.72 -13.19 12.23
CA ALA A 115 3.81 -13.87 12.92
C ALA A 115 4.35 -13.02 14.09
N GLU A 116 4.53 -11.71 13.87
CA GLU A 116 4.94 -10.78 14.94
C GLU A 116 3.90 -10.71 16.07
N ALA A 117 2.61 -10.62 15.72
CA ALA A 117 1.53 -10.60 16.70
C ALA A 117 1.45 -11.91 17.50
N TYR A 118 1.64 -13.05 16.84
CA TYR A 118 1.65 -14.37 17.47
C TYR A 118 2.79 -14.49 18.50
N LEU A 119 4.00 -14.03 18.17
CA LEU A 119 5.11 -13.96 19.13
C LEU A 119 4.73 -13.12 20.35
N LYS A 120 4.24 -11.90 20.16
CA LYS A 120 3.80 -11.01 21.27
C LYS A 120 2.73 -11.66 22.15
N GLN A 121 1.86 -12.49 21.59
CA GLN A 121 0.81 -13.18 22.32
C GLN A 121 1.31 -14.41 23.10
N THR A 122 2.37 -15.07 22.62
CA THR A 122 2.81 -16.37 23.14
C THR A 122 4.09 -16.32 23.98
N GLY A 123 4.87 -15.24 23.91
CA GLY A 123 6.10 -15.02 24.70
C GLY A 123 7.37 -15.27 23.92
#